data_AF-A0A654D2G5-F1
#
_entry.id   AF-A0A654D2G5-F1
#
_cell.length_a   1.000
_cell.length_b   1.000
_cell.length_c   1.000
_cell.angle_alpha   90.00
_cell.angle_beta   90.00
_cell.angle_gamma   90.00
#
_symmetry.space_group_name_H-M   'P 1'
#
loop_
_entity.id
_entity.type
_entity.pdbx_description
1 polymer ?
#
loop_
_entity_poly.entity_id
_entity_poly.type
_entity_poly.pdbx_seq_one_letter_code
_entity_poly.pdbx_strand_id
1 'polypeptide(L)'
;MNNEIQQRAKELLEQGAERNKKRLAEINGKEEKQLRDQFAMQAMNGILMHYGFRENNELLAKNAYLIADAMLKARKEVYGE
;
A
#
# COMPACT_ATOMS: atom_id res chain seq x y z
N MET A 1 2.67 4.42 -46.72
CA MET A 1 3.88 4.42 -45.85
C MET A 1 3.75 5.29 -44.59
N ASN A 2 3.02 6.41 -44.60
CA ASN A 2 2.90 7.28 -43.40
C ASN A 2 2.00 6.72 -42.27
N ASN A 3 0.93 5.99 -42.61
CA ASN A 3 -0.02 5.46 -41.62
C ASN A 3 0.55 4.35 -40.72
N GLU A 4 1.33 3.42 -41.28
CA GLU A 4 1.89 2.30 -40.50
C GLU A 4 2.91 2.77 -39.45
N ILE A 5 3.72 3.78 -39.79
CA ILE A 5 4.69 4.38 -38.87
C ILE A 5 3.96 5.12 -37.74
N GLN A 6 2.90 5.87 -38.05
CA GLN A 6 2.08 6.56 -37.05
C GLN A 6 1.37 5.57 -36.12
N GLN A 7 0.83 4.49 -36.67
CA GLN A 7 0.13 3.46 -35.90
C GLN A 7 1.08 2.71 -34.97
N ARG A 8 2.27 2.35 -35.47
CA ARG A 8 3.30 1.71 -34.65
C ARG A 8 3.86 2.63 -33.55
N ALA A 9 3.97 3.93 -33.83
CA ALA A 9 4.36 4.92 -32.82
C ALA A 9 3.30 5.03 -31.70
N LYS A 10 2.02 5.02 -32.06
CA LYS A 10 0.91 5.03 -31.10
C LYS A 10 0.92 3.77 -30.21
N GLU A 11 1.09 2.59 -30.80
CA GLU A 11 1.17 1.32 -30.06
C GLU A 11 2.35 1.31 -29.07
N LEU A 12 3.52 1.82 -29.46
CA LEU A 12 4.67 1.92 -28.57
C LEU A 12 4.43 2.88 -27.40
N LEU A 13 3.75 4.00 -27.64
CA LEU A 13 3.37 4.94 -26.58
C LEU A 13 2.36 4.32 -25.61
N GLU A 14 1.35 3.61 -26.11
CA GLU A 14 0.38 2.90 -25.28
C GLU A 14 1.04 1.81 -24.43
N GLN A 15 1.96 1.03 -25.01
CA GLN A 15 2.74 0.03 -24.27
C GLN A 15 3.66 0.67 -23.22
N GLY A 16 4.19 1.87 -23.48
CA GLY A 16 4.97 2.64 -22.53
C GLY A 16 4.12 3.13 -21.36
N ALA A 17 2.92 3.68 -21.66
CA ALA A 17 1.97 4.12 -20.66
C ALA A 17 1.50 2.98 -19.75
N GLU A 18 1.19 1.81 -20.32
CA GLU A 18 0.76 0.64 -19.56
C GLU A 18 1.89 0.10 -18.64
N ARG A 19 3.13 0.10 -19.13
CA ARG A 19 4.31 -0.26 -18.30
C ARG A 19 4.49 0.71 -17.13
N ASN A 20 4.36 2.01 -17.38
CA ASN A 20 4.46 3.03 -16.34
C ASN A 20 3.33 2.90 -15.30
N LYS A 21 2.10 2.62 -15.74
CA LYS A 21 0.95 2.39 -14.87
C LYS A 21 1.20 1.20 -13.94
N LYS A 22 1.68 0.07 -14.46
CA LYS A 22 2.01 -1.12 -13.65
C LYS A 22 3.11 -0.82 -12.63
N ARG A 23 4.19 -0.18 -13.07
CA ARG A 23 5.29 0.23 -12.18
C ARG A 23 4.81 1.15 -11.06
N LEU A 24 3.94 2.11 -11.37
CA LEU A 24 3.38 3.00 -10.36
C LEU A 24 2.51 2.24 -9.35
N ALA A 25 1.66 1.32 -9.81
CA ALA A 25 0.86 0.47 -8.93
C ALA A 25 1.73 -0.40 -8.00
N GLU A 26 2.87 -0.91 -8.50
CA GLU A 26 3.83 -1.67 -7.69
C GLU A 26 4.51 -0.80 -6.63
N ILE A 27 4.89 0.44 -6.98
CA ILE A 27 5.49 1.40 -6.04
C ILE A 27 4.46 1.74 -4.95
N ASN A 28 3.26 2.15 -5.34
CA ASN A 28 2.18 2.48 -4.40
C ASN A 28 1.86 1.29 -3.48
N GLY A 29 1.82 0.06 -4.03
CA GLY A 29 1.60 -1.14 -3.24
C GLY A 29 2.73 -1.47 -2.25
N LYS A 30 3.98 -1.10 -2.57
CA LYS A 30 5.10 -1.23 -1.63
C LYS A 30 5.04 -0.16 -0.53
N GLU A 31 4.74 1.07 -0.90
CA GLU A 31 4.59 2.18 0.05
C GLU A 31 3.43 1.92 1.02
N GLU A 32 2.30 1.43 0.53
CA GLU A 32 1.15 1.06 1.37
C GLU A 32 1.52 -0.04 2.37
N LYS A 33 2.28 -1.06 1.95
CA LYS A 33 2.78 -2.11 2.86
C LYS A 33 3.69 -1.54 3.94
N GLN A 34 4.63 -0.68 3.57
CA GLN A 34 5.53 -0.03 4.53
C GLN A 34 4.75 0.81 5.55
N LEU A 35 3.76 1.56 5.08
CA LEU A 35 2.91 2.37 5.95
C LEU A 35 2.06 1.51 6.89
N ARG A 36 1.53 0.38 6.38
CA ARG A 36 0.83 -0.62 7.20
C ARG A 36 1.70 -1.12 8.34
N ASP A 37 2.93 -1.51 8.03
CA ASP A 37 3.88 -2.06 9.00
C ASP A 37 4.25 -1.02 10.06
N GLN A 38 4.37 0.27 9.67
CA GLN A 38 4.59 1.37 10.60
C GLN A 38 3.41 1.56 11.56
N PHE A 39 2.17 1.56 11.07
CA PHE A 39 1.00 1.63 11.93
C PHE A 39 0.88 0.41 12.84
N ALA A 40 1.17 -0.79 12.34
CA ALA A 40 1.13 -2.02 13.13
C ALA A 40 2.16 -1.96 14.27
N MET A 41 3.38 -1.46 14.01
CA MET A 41 4.40 -1.28 15.05
C MET A 41 3.93 -0.29 16.13
N GLN A 42 3.32 0.84 15.74
CA GLN A 42 2.78 1.82 16.69
C GLN A 42 1.62 1.23 17.51
N ALA A 43 0.72 0.48 16.86
CA ALA A 43 -0.40 -0.19 17.51
C ALA A 43 0.09 -1.25 18.51
N MET A 44 1.07 -2.07 18.12
CA MET A 44 1.68 -3.08 18.99
C MET A 44 2.29 -2.44 20.24
N ASN A 45 3.04 -1.34 20.08
CA ASN A 45 3.58 -0.59 21.21
C ASN A 45 2.47 -0.06 22.12
N GLY A 46 1.39 0.49 21.56
CA GLY A 46 0.25 0.97 22.33
C GLY A 46 -0.45 -0.14 23.14
N ILE A 47 -0.66 -1.31 22.51
CA ILE A 47 -1.26 -2.48 23.18
C ILE A 47 -0.35 -2.96 24.32
N LEU A 48 0.96 -3.09 24.08
CA LEU A 48 1.94 -3.51 25.07
C LEU A 48 2.03 -2.52 26.25
N MET A 49 1.97 -1.21 26.00
CA MET A 49 1.98 -0.21 27.06
C MET A 49 0.72 -0.25 27.92
N HIS A 50 -0.44 -0.58 27.33
CA HIS A 50 -1.71 -0.59 28.05
C HIS A 50 -1.98 -1.90 28.80
N TYR A 51 -1.72 -3.04 28.17
CA TYR A 51 -2.03 -4.37 28.72
C TYR A 51 -0.81 -5.14 29.23
N GLY A 52 0.40 -4.65 28.95
CA GLY A 52 1.65 -5.35 29.24
C GLY A 52 1.89 -6.56 28.32
N PHE A 53 2.88 -7.39 28.66
CA PHE A 53 3.20 -8.64 27.96
C PHE A 53 2.23 -9.79 28.29
N ARG A 54 0.97 -9.46 28.60
CA ARG A 54 -0.04 -10.46 28.99
C ARG A 54 -0.70 -11.15 27.80
N GLU A 55 -0.66 -10.52 26.62
CA GLU A 55 -1.20 -11.10 25.41
C GLU A 55 -0.24 -12.11 24.76
N ASN A 56 -0.80 -13.15 24.14
CA ASN A 56 -0.06 -14.02 23.24
C ASN A 56 0.48 -13.20 22.05
N ASN A 57 1.77 -13.35 21.72
CA ASN A 57 2.43 -12.67 20.60
C ASN A 57 1.66 -12.77 19.27
N GLU A 58 1.03 -13.91 18.98
CA GLU A 58 0.23 -14.08 17.77
C GLU A 58 -1.02 -13.20 17.78
N LEU A 59 -1.71 -13.13 18.93
CA LEU A 59 -2.90 -12.30 19.10
C LEU A 59 -2.54 -10.82 19.06
N LEU A 60 -1.46 -10.43 19.73
CA LEU A 60 -0.91 -9.08 19.72
C LEU A 60 -0.63 -8.61 18.29
N ALA A 61 0.06 -9.45 17.48
CA ALA A 61 0.36 -9.14 16.09
C ALA A 61 -0.93 -8.99 15.27
N LYS A 62 -1.90 -9.91 15.40
CA LYS A 62 -3.19 -9.81 14.70
C LYS A 62 -3.93 -8.52 15.04
N ASN A 63 -4.04 -8.18 16.31
CA ASN A 63 -4.69 -6.96 16.78
C ASN A 63 -4.00 -5.71 16.23
N ALA A 64 -2.67 -5.68 16.26
CA ALA A 64 -1.89 -4.57 15.72
C ALA A 64 -2.15 -4.35 14.22
N TYR A 65 -2.20 -5.41 13.41
CA TYR A 65 -2.49 -5.31 11.98
C TYR A 65 -3.95 -4.93 11.70
N LEU A 66 -4.92 -5.37 12.51
CA LEU A 66 -6.31 -4.91 12.38
C LEU A 66 -6.43 -3.39 12.61
N ILE A 67 -5.71 -2.87 13.60
CA ILE A 67 -5.65 -1.42 13.84
C ILE A 67 -4.97 -0.71 12.66
N ALA A 68 -3.85 -1.25 12.16
CA ALA A 68 -3.14 -0.69 11.02
C ALA A 68 -4.02 -0.61 9.76
N ASP A 69 -4.82 -1.64 9.49
CA ASP A 69 -5.76 -1.67 8.37
C ASP A 69 -6.86 -0.62 8.52
N ALA A 70 -7.37 -0.43 9.74
CA ALA A 70 -8.33 0.64 10.03
C ALA A 70 -7.72 2.04 9.84
N MET A 71 -6.47 2.25 10.25
CA MET A 71 -5.76 3.51 10.06
C MET A 71 -5.48 3.81 8.58
N LEU A 72 -5.08 2.80 7.81
CA LEU A 72 -4.91 2.94 6.35
C LEU A 72 -6.23 3.32 5.67
N LYS A 73 -7.32 2.66 6.04
CA LYS A 73 -8.65 2.99 5.51
C LYS A 73 -9.04 4.43 5.84
N ALA A 74 -8.90 4.84 7.10
CA ALA A 74 -9.21 6.21 7.52
C ALA A 74 -8.34 7.25 6.79
N ARG A 75 -7.06 6.94 6.56
CA ARG A 75 -6.15 7.80 5.79
C ARG A 75 -6.65 7.99 4.35
N LYS A 76 -7.03 6.91 3.67
CA LYS A 76 -7.57 6.98 2.29
C LYS A 76 -8.85 7.83 2.23
N GLU A 77 -9.73 7.69 3.21
CA GLU A 77 -10.95 8.50 3.31
C GLU A 77 -10.66 10.01 3.52
N VAL A 78 -9.60 10.35 4.26
CA VAL A 78 -9.22 11.75 4.52
C VAL A 78 -8.50 12.39 3.34
N TYR A 79 -7.59 11.67 2.68
CA TYR A 79 -6.74 12.22 1.63
C TYR A 79 -7.23 11.93 0.20
N GLY A 80 -8.27 11.12 0.03
CA GLY A 80 -8.86 10.82 -1.27
C GLY A 80 -8.03 9.89 -2.17
N GLU A 81 -7.26 8.99 -1.56
CA GLU A 81 -6.45 7.96 -2.26
C GLU A 81 -7.25 6.69 -2.58
#